data_AF-A0A2P5C0N9-F1
#
_entry.id   AF-A0A2P5C0N9-F1
#
_cell.length_a   1.000
_cell.length_b   1.000
_cell.length_c   1.000
_cell.angle_alpha   90.00
_cell.angle_beta   90.00
_cell.angle_gamma   90.00
#
_symmetry.space_group_name_H-M   'P 1'
#
loop_
_entity.id
_entity.type
_entity.pdbx_description
1 polymer ?
#
loop_
_entity_poly.entity_id
_entity_poly.type
_entity_poly.pdbx_seq_one_letter_code
_entity_poly.pdbx_strand_id
1 'polypeptide(L)'
;MASELEISIKNVIKRSKELNEFEDSGSVKEGEIERLQLAVEELRRSYEDANGENAKILRAYYSYKDRQKRRRLSEKEKRQLKRLMVDMESRKKEIDDMYASMGAFEEKFRKYNVPKRFQPLKPYLGRLQEFMKSTWREESEKSRKKEQRSLLECMAELDLSNDEDMITFCALKNAFTDIGIQISMYFIEFFLLIMAVSNESEEILALVTYEVKAILKCLSVEENSYSIVINMFVKTVQFFEGAMKLAGPFSDEAKGQKSKEDAKEKKVMVFLDDERKDDLLHLIFIEVLRLEVSYRSPNLPMKVINDVYYSMASHLMDNVF
;
A
#
# COMPACT_ATOMS: atom_id res chain seq x y z
N MET A 1 -6.67 -0.25 -35.86
CA MET A 1 -5.30 -0.80 -35.70
C MET A 1 -4.23 0.23 -35.35
N ALA A 2 -3.63 1.01 -36.29
CA ALA A 2 -2.51 1.91 -35.93
C ALA A 2 -2.88 2.97 -34.88
N SER A 3 -4.00 3.67 -35.10
CA SER A 3 -4.52 4.62 -34.12
C SER A 3 -4.88 3.96 -32.78
N GLU A 4 -5.33 2.70 -32.78
CA GLU A 4 -5.68 1.99 -31.54
C GLU A 4 -4.43 1.63 -30.74
N LEU A 5 -3.38 1.13 -31.41
CA LEU A 5 -2.10 0.84 -30.75
C LEU A 5 -1.50 2.11 -30.14
N GLU A 6 -1.50 3.22 -30.90
CA GLU A 6 -1.04 4.52 -30.38
C GLU A 6 -1.85 5.01 -29.18
N ILE A 7 -3.17 4.81 -29.18
CA ILE A 7 -4.04 5.16 -28.07
C ILE A 7 -3.71 4.29 -26.85
N SER A 8 -3.59 2.96 -27.01
CA SER A 8 -3.23 2.06 -25.89
C SER A 8 -1.89 2.44 -25.27
N ILE A 9 -0.86 2.73 -26.07
CA ILE A 9 0.46 3.18 -25.58
C ILE A 9 0.32 4.48 -24.78
N LYS A 10 -0.36 5.48 -25.33
CA LYS A 10 -0.55 6.78 -24.66
C LYS A 10 -1.34 6.65 -23.36
N ASN A 11 -2.33 5.76 -23.32
CA ASN A 11 -3.13 5.51 -22.13
C ASN A 11 -2.28 4.92 -21.00
N VAL A 12 -1.42 3.92 -21.28
CA VAL A 12 -0.49 3.35 -20.29
C VAL A 12 0.48 4.41 -19.78
N ILE A 13 1.11 5.19 -20.67
CA ILE A 13 2.05 6.26 -20.29
C ILE A 13 1.38 7.37 -19.47
N LYS A 14 0.11 7.69 -19.76
CA LYS A 14 -0.64 8.65 -18.96
C LYS A 14 -0.97 8.07 -17.59
N ARG A 15 -1.49 6.85 -17.55
CA ARG A 15 -1.95 6.20 -16.31
C ARG A 15 -0.80 5.94 -15.34
N SER A 16 0.39 5.64 -15.84
CA SER A 16 1.57 5.43 -14.97
C SER A 16 1.95 6.68 -14.19
N LYS A 17 1.79 7.87 -14.78
CA LYS A 17 2.02 9.15 -14.07
C LYS A 17 1.03 9.35 -12.94
N GLU A 18 -0.22 8.92 -13.13
CA GLU A 18 -1.26 8.96 -12.09
C GLU A 18 -0.95 7.94 -10.98
N LEU A 19 -0.23 6.85 -11.27
CA LEU A 19 0.19 5.88 -10.25
C LEU A 19 1.35 6.35 -9.37
N ASN A 20 2.16 7.30 -9.82
CA ASN A 20 3.21 7.90 -8.98
C ASN A 20 2.63 8.63 -7.76
N GLU A 21 1.33 8.98 -7.77
CA GLU A 21 0.65 9.50 -6.57
C GLU A 21 0.62 8.49 -5.40
N PHE A 22 0.90 7.21 -5.67
CA PHE A 22 0.96 6.14 -4.67
C PHE A 22 2.39 5.77 -4.25
N GLU A 23 3.42 6.44 -4.74
CA GLU A 23 4.84 6.15 -4.41
C GLU A 23 5.10 6.23 -2.90
N ASP A 24 4.43 7.18 -2.22
CA ASP A 24 4.56 7.36 -0.77
C ASP A 24 3.51 6.59 0.07
N SER A 25 2.75 5.68 -0.53
CA SER A 25 1.59 5.03 0.11
C SER A 25 1.94 3.90 1.08
N GLY A 26 3.23 3.58 1.26
CA GLY A 26 3.73 2.42 2.03
C GLY A 26 3.14 1.07 1.59
N SER A 27 2.34 1.07 0.52
CA SER A 27 1.47 -0.04 0.13
C SER A 27 2.04 -0.86 -1.02
N VAL A 28 3.22 -0.47 -1.48
CA VAL A 28 3.90 -0.89 -2.70
C VAL A 28 5.11 -1.74 -2.29
N LYS A 29 5.29 -2.89 -2.94
CA LYS A 29 6.51 -3.69 -2.73
C LYS A 29 7.73 -2.90 -3.13
N GLU A 30 8.84 -3.07 -2.42
CA GLU A 30 10.12 -2.54 -2.89
C GLU A 30 10.40 -3.10 -4.30
N GLY A 31 10.58 -2.23 -5.28
CA GLY A 31 10.79 -2.62 -6.66
C GLY A 31 9.52 -2.88 -7.49
N GLU A 32 8.29 -2.84 -6.96
CA GLU A 32 7.07 -3.02 -7.80
C GLU A 32 6.73 -1.78 -8.61
N ILE A 33 6.74 -0.59 -7.99
CA ILE A 33 6.58 0.66 -8.72
C ILE A 33 7.74 0.85 -9.66
N GLU A 34 8.97 0.51 -9.26
CA GLU A 34 10.16 0.62 -10.09
C GLU A 34 10.09 -0.33 -11.28
N ARG A 35 9.65 -1.59 -11.10
CA ARG A 35 9.40 -2.52 -12.22
C ARG A 35 8.33 -2.01 -13.17
N LEU A 36 7.25 -1.46 -12.63
CA LEU A 36 6.18 -0.87 -13.43
C LEU A 36 6.68 0.36 -14.20
N GLN A 37 7.42 1.25 -13.54
CA GLN A 37 8.03 2.43 -14.13
C GLN A 37 9.06 2.06 -15.20
N LEU A 38 9.88 1.02 -14.97
CA LEU A 38 10.82 0.48 -15.96
C LEU A 38 10.08 -0.05 -17.19
N ALA A 39 9.04 -0.87 -17.01
CA ALA A 39 8.24 -1.40 -18.11
C ALA A 39 7.53 -0.28 -18.91
N VAL A 40 7.02 0.73 -18.22
CA VAL A 40 6.41 1.92 -18.83
C VAL A 40 7.45 2.75 -19.58
N GLU A 41 8.65 2.92 -19.02
CA GLU A 41 9.74 3.66 -19.65
C GLU A 41 10.30 2.93 -20.88
N GLU A 42 10.39 1.60 -20.84
CA GLU A 42 10.69 0.78 -22.01
C GLU A 42 9.62 0.93 -23.09
N LEU A 43 8.33 0.90 -22.71
CA LEU A 43 7.23 1.14 -23.64
C LEU A 43 7.31 2.54 -24.24
N ARG A 44 7.58 3.56 -23.43
CA ARG A 44 7.76 4.95 -23.86
C ARG A 44 8.91 5.06 -24.85
N ARG A 45 10.09 4.51 -24.52
CA ARG A 45 11.27 4.50 -25.41
C ARG A 45 10.98 3.78 -26.71
N SER A 46 10.30 2.64 -26.67
CA SER A 46 9.94 1.88 -27.87
C SER A 46 9.04 2.67 -28.84
N TYR A 47 8.30 3.66 -28.34
CA TYR A 47 7.35 4.48 -29.08
C TYR A 47 7.91 5.86 -29.47
N GLU A 48 8.62 6.54 -28.57
CA GLU A 48 9.15 7.90 -28.76
C GLU A 48 10.49 7.91 -29.50
N ASP A 49 11.35 6.91 -29.30
CA ASP A 49 12.60 6.80 -30.06
C ASP A 49 12.26 6.41 -31.50
N ALA A 50 12.84 7.14 -32.46
CA ALA A 50 12.78 6.77 -33.87
C ALA A 50 13.24 5.31 -34.06
N ASN A 51 14.25 4.85 -33.34
CA ASN A 51 14.74 3.48 -33.45
C ASN A 51 13.98 2.47 -32.60
N GLY A 52 12.99 2.91 -31.84
CA GLY A 52 12.11 2.07 -31.04
C GLY A 52 11.29 1.09 -31.89
N GLU A 53 11.01 -0.08 -31.33
CA GLU A 53 10.31 -1.15 -32.03
C GLU A 53 8.89 -0.73 -32.44
N ASN A 54 8.11 -0.16 -31.52
CA ASN A 54 6.76 0.32 -31.79
C ASN A 54 6.75 1.47 -32.82
N ALA A 55 7.71 2.40 -32.73
CA ALA A 55 7.88 3.47 -33.71
C ALA A 55 8.21 2.94 -35.12
N LYS A 56 9.05 1.91 -35.22
CA LYS A 56 9.38 1.23 -36.49
C LYS A 56 8.16 0.53 -37.09
N ILE A 57 7.41 -0.21 -36.29
CA ILE A 57 6.19 -0.91 -36.72
C ILE A 57 5.15 0.09 -37.25
N LEU A 58 4.88 1.16 -36.49
CA LEU A 58 3.93 2.21 -36.89
C LEU A 58 4.37 2.92 -38.17
N ARG A 59 5.65 3.34 -38.28
CA ARG A 59 6.16 3.98 -39.52
C ARG A 59 6.09 3.05 -40.72
N ALA A 60 6.46 1.78 -40.57
CA ALA A 60 6.36 0.80 -41.64
C ALA A 60 4.91 0.65 -42.10
N TYR A 61 3.96 0.53 -41.16
CA TYR A 61 2.53 0.44 -41.45
C TYR A 61 2.02 1.67 -42.21
N TYR A 62 2.30 2.89 -41.71
CA TYR A 62 1.87 4.13 -42.36
C TYR A 62 2.46 4.28 -43.76
N SER A 63 3.74 3.92 -43.97
CA SER A 63 4.37 3.89 -45.30
C SER A 63 3.63 2.94 -46.25
N TYR A 64 3.29 1.73 -45.80
CA TYR A 64 2.51 0.79 -46.64
C TYR A 64 1.11 1.31 -46.95
N LYS A 65 0.44 1.93 -45.98
CA LYS A 65 -0.90 2.51 -46.17
C LYS A 65 -0.88 3.69 -47.13
N ASP A 66 0.11 4.57 -47.04
CA ASP A 66 0.28 5.69 -47.97
C ASP A 66 0.59 5.17 -49.39
N ARG A 67 1.49 4.20 -49.54
CA ARG A 67 1.74 3.54 -50.84
C ARG A 67 0.48 2.87 -51.39
N GLN A 68 -0.29 2.18 -50.56
CA GLN A 68 -1.55 1.53 -50.97
C GLN A 68 -2.57 2.55 -51.51
N LYS A 69 -2.61 3.77 -50.95
CA LYS A 69 -3.45 4.86 -51.44
C LYS A 69 -2.98 5.38 -52.80
N ARG A 70 -1.66 5.43 -53.04
CA ARG A 70 -1.06 5.97 -54.27
C ARG A 70 -0.99 4.95 -55.41
N ARG A 71 -0.83 3.66 -55.10
CA ARG A 71 -0.70 2.58 -56.09
C ARG A 71 -1.13 1.22 -55.53
N ARG A 72 -1.40 0.26 -56.44
CA ARG A 72 -1.61 -1.13 -56.05
C ARG A 72 -0.34 -1.71 -55.43
N LEU A 73 -0.47 -2.31 -54.26
CA LEU A 73 0.61 -3.04 -53.60
C LEU A 73 0.92 -4.35 -54.34
N SER A 74 2.20 -4.69 -54.43
CA SER A 74 2.64 -6.01 -54.86
C SER A 74 2.22 -7.09 -53.84
N GLU A 75 2.20 -8.34 -54.27
CA GLU A 75 1.78 -9.45 -53.40
C GLU A 75 2.72 -9.62 -52.19
N LYS A 76 4.01 -9.32 -52.36
CA LYS A 76 5.00 -9.30 -51.28
C LYS A 76 4.68 -8.20 -50.25
N GLU A 77 4.38 -6.98 -50.71
CA GLU A 77 4.03 -5.86 -49.84
C GLU A 77 2.71 -6.09 -49.10
N LYS A 78 1.70 -6.71 -49.74
CA LYS A 78 0.45 -7.10 -49.07
C LYS A 78 0.71 -8.11 -47.94
N ARG A 79 1.56 -9.11 -48.17
CA ARG A 79 1.95 -10.09 -47.15
C ARG A 79 2.66 -9.41 -45.97
N GLN A 80 3.55 -8.46 -46.24
CA GLN A 80 4.24 -7.69 -45.20
C GLN A 80 3.28 -6.80 -44.41
N LEU A 81 2.35 -6.11 -45.07
CA LEU A 81 1.31 -5.33 -44.40
C LEU A 81 0.43 -6.21 -43.49
N LYS A 82 0.09 -7.42 -43.93
CA LYS A 82 -0.67 -8.38 -43.12
C LYS A 82 0.12 -8.83 -41.87
N ARG A 83 1.44 -9.08 -42.01
CA ARG A 83 2.30 -9.40 -40.86
C ARG A 83 2.34 -8.24 -39.86
N LEU A 84 2.57 -7.02 -40.33
CA LEU A 84 2.56 -5.83 -39.47
C LEU A 84 1.23 -5.66 -38.73
N MET A 85 0.09 -5.95 -39.37
CA MET A 85 -1.20 -5.90 -38.68
C MET A 85 -1.31 -6.92 -37.54
N VAL A 86 -0.83 -8.14 -37.75
CA VAL A 86 -0.79 -9.19 -36.71
C VAL A 86 0.16 -8.80 -35.58
N ASP A 87 1.36 -8.30 -35.92
CA ASP A 87 2.35 -7.84 -34.93
C ASP A 87 1.76 -6.71 -34.07
N MET A 88 1.08 -5.74 -34.70
CA MET A 88 0.42 -4.63 -34.00
C MET A 88 -0.73 -5.09 -33.10
N GLU A 89 -1.48 -6.12 -33.51
CA GLU A 89 -2.57 -6.68 -32.71
C GLU A 89 -2.03 -7.42 -31.48
N SER A 90 -0.95 -8.19 -31.65
CA SER A 90 -0.24 -8.83 -30.53
C SER A 90 0.30 -7.79 -29.54
N ARG A 91 0.99 -6.75 -30.04
CA ARG A 91 1.51 -5.66 -29.21
C ARG A 91 0.41 -4.90 -28.49
N LYS A 92 -0.70 -4.60 -29.18
CA LYS A 92 -1.86 -3.96 -28.56
C LYS A 92 -2.37 -4.80 -27.40
N LYS A 93 -2.50 -6.13 -27.59
CA LYS A 93 -2.92 -7.03 -26.53
C LYS A 93 -1.98 -6.99 -25.33
N GLU A 94 -0.66 -7.08 -25.54
CA GLU A 94 0.33 -6.98 -24.47
C GLU A 94 0.22 -5.66 -23.68
N ILE A 95 0.01 -4.55 -24.38
CA ILE A 95 -0.15 -3.22 -23.76
C ILE A 95 -1.49 -3.11 -23.02
N ASP A 96 -2.57 -3.65 -23.57
CA ASP A 96 -3.87 -3.68 -22.91
C ASP A 96 -3.85 -4.58 -21.67
N ASP A 97 -3.13 -5.72 -21.71
CA ASP A 97 -2.90 -6.60 -20.56
C ASP A 97 -2.08 -5.87 -19.47
N MET A 98 -1.05 -5.10 -19.86
CA MET A 98 -0.31 -4.22 -18.96
C MET A 98 -1.24 -3.17 -18.34
N TYR A 99 -2.08 -2.51 -19.13
CA TYR A 99 -3.05 -1.53 -18.63
C TYR A 99 -4.05 -2.15 -17.63
N ALA A 100 -4.55 -3.36 -17.90
CA ALA A 100 -5.41 -4.09 -16.99
C ALA A 100 -4.69 -4.43 -15.68
N SER A 101 -3.42 -4.86 -15.75
CA SER A 101 -2.61 -5.13 -14.57
C SER A 101 -2.42 -3.87 -13.70
N MET A 102 -2.20 -2.70 -14.31
CA MET A 102 -2.12 -1.42 -13.60
C MET A 102 -3.41 -1.07 -12.87
N GLY A 103 -4.57 -1.38 -13.45
CA GLY A 103 -5.87 -1.20 -12.78
C GLY A 103 -6.01 -2.08 -11.54
N ALA A 104 -5.55 -3.32 -11.59
CA ALA A 104 -5.55 -4.22 -10.44
C ALA A 104 -4.58 -3.75 -9.33
N PHE A 105 -3.40 -3.25 -9.71
CA PHE A 105 -2.46 -2.64 -8.76
C PHE A 105 -3.05 -1.41 -8.08
N GLU A 106 -3.65 -0.51 -8.85
CA GLU A 106 -4.27 0.69 -8.30
C GLU A 106 -5.43 0.40 -7.35
N GLU A 107 -6.29 -0.56 -7.70
CA GLU A 107 -7.37 -1.00 -6.81
C GLU A 107 -6.78 -1.50 -5.49
N LYS A 108 -5.72 -2.30 -5.55
CA LYS A 108 -5.01 -2.78 -4.36
C LYS A 108 -4.43 -1.62 -3.54
N PHE A 109 -3.73 -0.67 -4.18
CA PHE A 109 -3.12 0.46 -3.47
C PHE A 109 -4.17 1.33 -2.80
N ARG A 110 -5.25 1.67 -3.50
CA ARG A 110 -6.34 2.46 -2.94
C ARG A 110 -6.99 1.78 -1.74
N LYS A 111 -7.08 0.44 -1.73
CA LYS A 111 -7.68 -0.31 -0.62
C LYS A 111 -6.87 -0.25 0.68
N TYR A 112 -5.54 -0.25 0.59
CA TYR A 112 -4.67 -0.31 1.78
C TYR A 112 -3.97 1.01 2.13
N ASN A 113 -4.06 2.02 1.26
CA ASN A 113 -3.44 3.32 1.49
C ASN A 113 -4.30 4.19 2.42
N VAL A 114 -4.01 4.12 3.72
CA VAL A 114 -4.59 5.02 4.74
C VAL A 114 -4.38 6.47 4.30
N PRO A 115 -5.38 7.35 4.29
CA PRO A 115 -5.14 8.75 3.92
C PRO A 115 -4.03 9.38 4.79
N LYS A 116 -3.04 10.04 4.19
CA LYS A 116 -2.05 10.80 4.98
C LYS A 116 -2.71 11.98 5.71
N ARG A 117 -2.15 12.33 6.87
CA ARG A 117 -2.65 13.43 7.70
C ARG A 117 -2.04 14.76 7.25
N PHE A 118 -2.71 15.46 6.34
CA PHE A 118 -2.35 16.84 5.95
C PHE A 118 -3.20 17.92 6.64
N GLN A 119 -3.99 17.55 7.65
CA GLN A 119 -4.98 18.43 8.26
C GLN A 119 -5.15 18.12 9.76
N PRO A 120 -5.82 19.00 10.54
CA PRO A 120 -6.05 18.75 11.95
C PRO A 120 -6.75 17.42 12.22
N LEU A 121 -6.50 16.84 13.40
CA LEU A 121 -6.93 15.49 13.77
C LEU A 121 -8.43 15.24 13.52
N LYS A 122 -9.32 16.13 13.97
CA LYS A 122 -10.77 15.90 13.89
C LYS A 122 -11.29 15.75 12.45
N PRO A 123 -11.01 16.68 11.51
CA PRO A 123 -11.29 16.47 10.09
C PRO A 123 -10.65 15.20 9.53
N TYR A 124 -9.41 14.90 9.93
CA TYR A 124 -8.68 13.71 9.47
C TYR A 124 -9.39 12.40 9.88
N LEU A 125 -9.81 12.28 11.15
CA LEU A 125 -10.59 11.15 11.63
C LEU A 125 -11.89 10.97 10.84
N GLY A 126 -12.56 12.06 10.48
CA GLY A 126 -13.76 12.01 9.63
C GLY A 126 -13.47 11.41 8.24
N ARG A 127 -12.38 11.84 7.57
CA ARG A 127 -11.96 11.25 6.30
C ARG A 127 -11.59 9.77 6.45
N LEU A 128 -10.90 9.43 7.52
CA LEU A 128 -10.48 8.05 7.78
C LEU A 128 -11.67 7.12 8.03
N GLN A 129 -12.68 7.59 8.76
CA GLN A 129 -13.92 6.85 8.97
C GLN A 129 -14.68 6.62 7.66
N GLU A 130 -14.75 7.64 6.80
CA GLU A 130 -15.40 7.50 5.49
C GLU A 130 -14.62 6.56 4.56
N PHE A 131 -13.28 6.65 4.56
CA PHE A 131 -12.40 5.72 3.88
C PHE A 131 -12.67 4.28 4.32
N MET A 132 -12.67 4.02 5.63
CA MET A 132 -12.90 2.67 6.16
C MET A 132 -14.30 2.15 5.83
N LYS A 133 -15.32 3.02 5.90
CA LYS A 133 -16.70 2.68 5.56
C LYS A 133 -16.83 2.27 4.09
N SER A 134 -16.38 3.13 3.18
CA SER A 134 -16.51 2.93 1.72
C SER A 134 -15.61 1.83 1.18
N THR A 135 -14.46 1.60 1.80
CA THR A 135 -13.46 0.64 1.32
C THR A 135 -13.66 -0.74 1.95
N TRP A 136 -13.59 -0.83 3.29
CA TRP A 136 -13.48 -2.13 3.96
C TRP A 136 -14.79 -2.61 4.58
N ARG A 137 -15.60 -1.73 5.18
CA ARG A 137 -16.85 -2.16 5.83
C ARG A 137 -17.86 -2.65 4.80
N GLU A 138 -18.07 -1.90 3.73
CA GLU A 138 -18.95 -2.32 2.64
C GLU A 138 -18.47 -3.60 1.94
N GLU A 139 -17.16 -3.76 1.74
CA GLU A 139 -16.58 -4.98 1.14
C GLU A 139 -16.77 -6.19 2.07
N SER A 140 -16.52 -6.00 3.37
CA SER A 140 -16.79 -7.01 4.39
C SER A 140 -18.28 -7.42 4.39
N GLU A 141 -19.20 -6.45 4.41
CA GLU A 141 -20.65 -6.73 4.33
C GLU A 141 -21.05 -7.50 3.07
N LYS A 142 -20.48 -7.16 1.91
CA LYS A 142 -20.72 -7.89 0.64
C LYS A 142 -20.22 -9.33 0.71
N SER A 143 -19.05 -9.55 1.31
CA SER A 143 -18.48 -10.88 1.53
C SER A 143 -19.28 -11.71 2.54
N ARG A 144 -19.75 -11.09 3.63
CA ARG A 144 -20.66 -11.73 4.60
C ARG A 144 -21.96 -12.19 3.94
N LYS A 145 -22.54 -11.41 3.03
CA LYS A 145 -23.74 -11.80 2.25
C LYS A 145 -23.51 -13.02 1.36
N LYS A 146 -22.26 -13.35 1.04
CA LYS A 146 -21.85 -14.56 0.33
C LYS A 146 -21.44 -15.70 1.27
N GLU A 147 -21.77 -15.58 2.56
CA GLU A 147 -21.42 -16.54 3.62
C GLU A 147 -19.92 -16.77 3.78
N GLN A 148 -19.10 -15.81 3.33
CA GLN A 148 -17.66 -15.89 3.53
C GLN A 148 -17.33 -15.59 5.00
N ARG A 149 -16.33 -16.31 5.51
CA ARG A 149 -15.84 -16.21 6.88
C ARG A 149 -14.50 -15.49 6.90
N SER A 150 -14.27 -14.75 7.97
CA SER A 150 -12.99 -14.13 8.29
C SER A 150 -11.96 -15.18 8.69
N LEU A 151 -10.67 -14.83 8.62
CA LEU A 151 -9.59 -15.70 9.04
C LEU A 151 -9.72 -16.13 10.50
N LEU A 152 -10.14 -15.23 11.38
CA LEU A 152 -10.37 -15.54 12.80
C LEU A 152 -11.42 -16.64 12.98
N GLU A 153 -12.52 -16.58 12.23
CA GLU A 153 -13.58 -17.58 12.29
C GLU A 153 -13.13 -18.91 11.71
N CYS A 154 -12.36 -18.89 10.61
CA CYS A 154 -11.78 -20.11 10.06
C CYS A 154 -10.79 -20.77 11.04
N MET A 155 -9.96 -19.97 11.72
CA MET A 155 -9.04 -20.48 12.74
C MET A 155 -9.75 -21.11 13.94
N ALA A 156 -10.93 -20.61 14.32
CA ALA A 156 -11.71 -21.15 15.42
C ALA A 156 -12.28 -22.55 15.13
N GLU A 157 -12.29 -22.97 13.86
CA GLU A 157 -12.83 -24.25 13.41
C GLU A 157 -11.75 -25.29 13.07
N LEU A 158 -10.47 -24.94 13.15
CA LEU A 158 -9.37 -25.86 12.89
C LEU A 158 -9.38 -27.01 13.91
N ASP A 159 -9.28 -28.25 13.42
CA ASP A 159 -9.12 -29.43 14.26
C ASP A 159 -7.64 -29.67 14.52
N LEU A 160 -7.13 -29.17 15.65
CA LEU A 160 -5.73 -29.32 16.02
C LEU A 160 -5.30 -30.78 16.29
N SER A 161 -6.22 -31.74 16.27
CA SER A 161 -5.87 -33.17 16.28
C SER A 161 -5.53 -33.72 14.89
N ASN A 162 -5.83 -32.96 13.82
CA ASN A 162 -5.44 -33.25 12.45
C ASN A 162 -4.08 -32.61 12.13
N ASP A 163 -3.17 -33.40 11.54
CA ASP A 163 -1.80 -32.96 11.20
C ASP A 163 -1.78 -31.79 10.20
N GLU A 164 -2.67 -31.75 9.21
CA GLU A 164 -2.72 -30.67 8.21
C GLU A 164 -3.21 -29.35 8.81
N ASP A 165 -4.23 -29.42 9.67
CA ASP A 165 -4.75 -28.26 10.40
C ASP A 165 -3.74 -27.77 11.43
N MET A 166 -3.02 -28.67 12.10
CA MET A 166 -1.93 -28.33 13.00
C MET A 166 -0.78 -27.62 12.26
N ILE A 167 -0.35 -28.12 11.10
CA ILE A 167 0.65 -27.46 10.25
C ILE A 167 0.18 -26.05 9.86
N THR A 168 -1.07 -25.94 9.43
CA THR A 168 -1.69 -24.65 9.07
C THR A 168 -1.77 -23.71 10.25
N PHE A 169 -2.10 -24.19 11.44
CA PHE A 169 -2.10 -23.37 12.65
C PHE A 169 -0.69 -22.89 13.02
N CYS A 170 0.30 -23.78 12.98
CA CYS A 170 1.69 -23.47 13.30
C CYS A 170 2.28 -22.42 12.37
N ALA A 171 2.06 -22.54 11.05
CA ALA A 171 2.60 -21.58 10.11
C ALA A 171 1.92 -20.19 10.21
N LEU A 172 0.61 -20.14 10.50
CA LEU A 172 -0.09 -18.88 10.78
C LEU A 172 0.45 -18.22 12.04
N LYS A 173 0.62 -19.00 13.12
CA LYS A 173 1.19 -18.52 14.37
C LYS A 173 2.57 -17.88 14.17
N ASN A 174 3.44 -18.51 13.38
CA ASN A 174 4.76 -17.97 13.09
C ASN A 174 4.65 -16.64 12.33
N ALA A 175 3.88 -16.60 11.24
CA ALA A 175 3.68 -15.38 10.46
C ALA A 175 3.15 -14.22 11.32
N PHE A 176 2.15 -14.47 12.18
CA PHE A 176 1.63 -13.43 13.07
C PHE A 176 2.62 -12.98 14.13
N THR A 177 3.49 -13.88 14.60
CA THR A 177 4.55 -13.53 15.54
C THR A 177 5.53 -12.56 14.88
N ASP A 178 5.94 -12.85 13.65
CA ASP A 178 6.89 -12.01 12.90
C ASP A 178 6.32 -10.61 12.65
N ILE A 179 5.06 -10.50 12.22
CA ILE A 179 4.40 -9.20 12.03
C ILE A 179 4.29 -8.44 13.35
N GLY A 180 3.91 -9.14 14.44
CA GLY A 180 3.83 -8.55 15.77
C GLY A 180 5.17 -7.98 16.24
N ILE A 181 6.27 -8.67 15.97
CA ILE A 181 7.64 -8.21 16.24
C ILE A 181 7.95 -6.94 15.43
N GLN A 182 7.69 -6.94 14.12
CA GLN A 182 7.97 -5.81 13.24
C GLN A 182 7.20 -4.55 13.65
N ILE A 183 5.89 -4.67 13.88
CA ILE A 183 5.10 -3.50 14.29
C ILE A 183 5.56 -3.00 15.66
N SER A 184 5.93 -3.90 16.57
CA SER A 184 6.54 -3.52 17.85
C SER A 184 7.85 -2.75 17.66
N MET A 185 8.71 -3.14 16.71
CA MET A 185 9.93 -2.41 16.38
C MET A 185 9.62 -1.00 15.88
N TYR A 186 8.65 -0.83 14.96
CA TYR A 186 8.25 0.50 14.49
C TYR A 186 7.70 1.38 15.61
N PHE A 187 6.92 0.82 16.54
CA PHE A 187 6.47 1.56 17.72
C PHE A 187 7.65 1.97 18.62
N ILE A 188 8.62 1.07 18.85
CA ILE A 188 9.81 1.39 19.65
C ILE A 188 10.59 2.53 18.99
N GLU A 189 10.87 2.44 17.69
CA GLU A 189 11.59 3.49 16.95
C GLU A 189 10.85 4.83 17.03
N PHE A 190 9.54 4.82 16.82
CA PHE A 190 8.70 6.01 16.91
C PHE A 190 8.76 6.66 18.31
N PHE A 191 8.61 5.88 19.38
CA PHE A 191 8.66 6.40 20.74
C PHE A 191 10.08 6.86 21.14
N LEU A 192 11.13 6.18 20.68
CA LEU A 192 12.51 6.62 20.88
C LEU A 192 12.78 7.97 20.20
N LEU A 193 12.26 8.18 18.99
CA LEU A 193 12.36 9.45 18.27
C LEU A 193 11.68 10.60 19.03
N ILE A 194 10.54 10.33 19.69
CA ILE A 194 9.86 11.33 20.53
C ILE A 194 10.72 11.72 21.74
N MET A 195 11.33 10.73 22.40
CA MET A 195 12.16 10.96 23.58
C MET A 195 13.47 11.67 23.29
N ALA A 196 14.11 11.36 22.17
CA ALA A 196 15.44 11.85 21.87
C ALA A 196 15.50 13.37 21.67
N VAL A 197 14.35 14.03 21.46
CA VAL A 197 14.32 15.38 20.89
C VAL A 197 13.60 16.40 21.79
N SER A 198 13.02 16.03 22.94
CA SER A 198 12.25 17.00 23.75
C SER A 198 12.39 16.89 25.27
N ASN A 199 12.59 18.05 25.90
CA ASN A 199 12.46 18.27 27.36
C ASN A 199 10.99 18.36 27.80
N GLU A 200 10.05 18.42 26.84
CA GLU A 200 8.59 18.42 27.03
C GLU A 200 8.00 17.07 26.55
N SER A 201 8.79 16.00 26.62
CA SER A 201 8.45 14.67 26.09
C SER A 201 7.15 14.12 26.66
N GLU A 202 6.78 14.44 27.91
CA GLU A 202 5.54 13.96 28.52
C GLU A 202 4.27 14.55 27.87
N GLU A 203 4.23 15.86 27.60
CA GLU A 203 3.07 16.51 26.96
C GLU A 203 2.93 16.08 25.50
N ILE A 204 4.06 16.00 24.79
CA ILE A 204 4.12 15.50 23.41
C ILE A 204 3.68 14.04 23.35
N LEU A 205 4.17 13.20 24.28
CA LEU A 205 3.80 11.79 24.37
C LEU A 205 2.31 11.61 24.62
N ALA A 206 1.72 12.40 25.53
CA ALA A 206 0.29 12.33 25.82
C ALA A 206 -0.56 12.70 24.60
N LEU A 207 -0.17 13.77 23.88
CA LEU A 207 -0.88 14.22 22.68
C LEU A 207 -0.78 13.20 21.56
N VAL A 208 0.43 12.73 21.24
CA VAL A 208 0.68 11.71 20.22
C VAL A 208 -0.07 10.42 20.55
N THR A 209 -0.04 10.00 21.82
CA THR A 209 -0.73 8.80 22.27
C THR A 209 -2.25 8.92 22.10
N TYR A 210 -2.81 10.10 22.40
CA TYR A 210 -4.23 10.37 22.16
C TYR A 210 -4.57 10.28 20.67
N GLU A 211 -3.76 10.88 19.81
CA GLU A 211 -3.95 10.87 18.35
C GLU A 211 -3.87 9.45 17.78
N VAL A 212 -2.81 8.71 18.11
CA VAL A 212 -2.60 7.31 17.70
C VAL A 212 -3.80 6.45 18.13
N LYS A 213 -4.26 6.56 19.39
CA LYS A 213 -5.44 5.82 19.87
C LYS A 213 -6.71 6.17 19.08
N ALA A 214 -6.91 7.45 18.74
CA ALA A 214 -8.08 7.89 18.00
C ALA A 214 -8.07 7.36 16.54
N ILE A 215 -6.90 7.36 15.91
CA ILE A 215 -6.69 6.85 14.55
C ILE A 215 -6.90 5.34 14.51
N LEU A 216 -6.27 4.59 15.41
CA LEU A 216 -6.41 3.13 15.51
C LEU A 216 -7.88 2.71 15.63
N LYS A 217 -8.67 3.43 16.44
CA LYS A 217 -10.11 3.16 16.59
C LYS A 217 -10.92 3.40 15.31
N CYS A 218 -10.42 4.20 14.37
CA CYS A 218 -11.10 4.40 13.09
C CYS A 218 -10.84 3.23 12.12
N LEU A 219 -9.70 2.55 12.25
CA LEU A 219 -9.24 1.49 11.34
C LEU A 219 -9.97 0.16 11.49
N SER A 220 -10.97 0.03 12.36
CA SER A 220 -11.70 -1.23 12.49
C SER A 220 -12.65 -1.49 11.32
N VAL A 221 -12.61 -2.74 10.85
CA VAL A 221 -13.38 -3.25 9.70
C VAL A 221 -14.80 -3.66 10.11
N GLU A 222 -15.03 -4.02 11.37
CA GLU A 222 -16.35 -4.31 11.94
C GLU A 222 -16.57 -3.40 13.16
N GLU A 223 -17.76 -3.42 13.80
CA GLU A 223 -18.02 -2.54 14.95
C GLU A 223 -16.94 -2.70 16.06
N ASN A 224 -16.32 -1.57 16.42
CA ASN A 224 -15.05 -1.42 17.15
C ASN A 224 -14.89 -2.23 18.45
N SER A 225 -15.96 -2.71 19.09
CA SER A 225 -15.94 -3.31 20.42
C SER A 225 -15.21 -4.66 20.49
N TYR A 226 -14.96 -5.31 19.35
CA TYR A 226 -14.39 -6.66 19.33
C TYR A 226 -13.06 -6.81 18.59
N SER A 227 -12.49 -5.77 17.96
CA SER A 227 -11.22 -5.93 17.22
C SER A 227 -10.06 -6.28 18.16
N ILE A 228 -9.51 -7.49 18.00
CA ILE A 228 -8.35 -7.96 18.78
C ILE A 228 -7.10 -7.17 18.40
N VAL A 229 -6.90 -6.91 17.10
CA VAL A 229 -5.74 -6.21 16.55
C VAL A 229 -5.70 -4.77 17.09
N ILE A 230 -6.77 -4.00 16.90
CA ILE A 230 -6.85 -2.61 17.37
C ILE A 230 -6.69 -2.54 18.90
N ASN A 231 -7.35 -3.42 19.64
CA ASN A 231 -7.24 -3.43 21.10
C ASN A 231 -5.82 -3.77 21.58
N MET A 232 -5.12 -4.69 20.90
CA MET A 232 -3.74 -5.03 21.23
C MET A 232 -2.80 -3.84 21.00
N PHE A 233 -2.97 -3.13 19.88
CA PHE A 233 -2.17 -1.95 19.58
C PHE A 233 -2.46 -0.79 20.54
N VAL A 234 -3.72 -0.54 20.87
CA VAL A 234 -4.08 0.46 21.90
C VAL A 234 -3.44 0.12 23.25
N LYS A 235 -3.43 -1.15 23.66
CA LYS A 235 -2.76 -1.60 24.89
C LYS A 235 -1.25 -1.45 24.83
N THR A 236 -0.63 -1.74 23.69
CA THR A 236 0.81 -1.59 23.48
C THR A 236 1.22 -0.12 23.61
N VAL A 237 0.47 0.79 22.97
CA VAL A 237 0.66 2.23 23.11
C VAL A 237 0.50 2.69 24.57
N GLN A 238 -0.49 2.16 25.30
CA GLN A 238 -0.65 2.44 26.74
C GLN A 238 0.51 1.90 27.59
N PHE A 239 1.04 0.73 27.24
CA PHE A 239 2.18 0.14 27.92
C PHE A 239 3.42 1.01 27.76
N PHE A 240 3.71 1.47 26.52
CA PHE A 240 4.78 2.43 26.28
C PHE A 240 4.53 3.72 27.08
N GLU A 241 3.35 4.32 26.99
CA GLU A 241 3.01 5.52 27.77
C GLU A 241 3.34 5.36 29.27
N GLY A 242 3.00 4.21 29.86
CA GLY A 242 3.32 3.88 31.25
C GLY A 242 4.82 3.67 31.52
N ALA A 243 5.49 2.88 30.67
CA ALA A 243 6.92 2.61 30.79
C ALA A 243 7.77 3.89 30.68
N MET A 244 7.38 4.80 29.80
CA MET A 244 8.08 6.07 29.58
C MET A 244 7.90 7.02 30.77
N LYS A 245 6.69 7.10 31.35
CA LYS A 245 6.45 7.86 32.59
C LYS A 245 7.28 7.32 33.76
N LEU A 246 7.51 6.00 33.82
CA LEU A 246 8.34 5.37 34.85
C LEU A 246 9.84 5.61 34.64
N ALA A 247 10.31 5.65 33.39
CA ALA A 247 11.72 5.91 33.07
C ALA A 247 12.15 7.34 33.43
N GLY A 248 11.21 8.29 33.46
CA GLY A 248 11.49 9.71 33.68
C GLY A 248 12.20 10.36 32.48
N PRO A 249 12.42 11.67 32.50
CA PRO A 249 13.20 12.34 31.47
C PRO A 249 14.62 11.78 31.46
N PHE A 250 15.18 11.51 30.26
CA PHE A 250 16.61 11.25 30.07
C PHE A 250 17.39 12.50 30.48
N SER A 251 17.66 12.64 31.77
CA SER A 251 18.51 13.65 32.34
C SER A 251 19.48 12.95 33.26
N ASP A 252 20.61 12.55 32.69
CA ASP A 252 21.88 12.75 33.37
C ASP A 252 22.87 13.34 32.34
N GLU A 253 23.48 14.47 32.73
CA GLU A 253 24.73 15.07 32.21
C GLU A 253 24.74 16.25 31.21
N ALA A 254 23.68 16.61 30.48
CA ALA A 254 23.74 17.78 29.57
C ALA A 254 23.02 19.05 30.10
N LYS A 255 23.23 19.41 31.38
CA LYS A 255 22.75 20.72 31.89
C LYS A 255 23.72 21.83 31.51
N GLY A 256 23.44 22.47 30.38
CA GLY A 256 24.17 23.66 29.95
C GLY A 256 23.44 24.52 28.93
N GLN A 257 22.28 25.10 29.29
CA GLN A 257 21.95 26.52 29.05
C GLN A 257 20.45 26.78 29.25
N LYS A 258 20.16 27.72 30.16
CA LYS A 258 18.87 28.39 30.26
C LYS A 258 18.77 29.45 29.16
N SER A 259 17.64 29.48 28.44
CA SER A 259 17.05 30.74 28.00
C SER A 259 15.53 30.63 27.99
N LYS A 260 14.89 31.62 28.60
CA LYS A 260 13.47 31.74 28.88
C LYS A 260 12.69 32.28 27.67
N GLU A 261 11.47 31.76 27.59
CA GLU A 261 10.22 32.43 27.19
C GLU A 261 10.02 32.75 25.69
N ASP A 262 8.82 32.41 25.23
CA ASP A 262 8.18 32.62 23.91
C ASP A 262 8.35 31.57 22.79
N ALA A 263 8.93 30.40 23.06
CA ALA A 263 9.04 29.30 22.06
C ALA A 263 8.11 28.09 22.27
N LYS A 264 7.26 28.10 23.30
CA LYS A 264 6.52 26.90 23.76
C LYS A 264 5.46 26.39 22.78
N GLU A 265 4.58 27.26 22.27
CA GLU A 265 3.58 26.83 21.28
C GLU A 265 4.20 26.54 19.89
N LYS A 266 5.24 27.28 19.51
CA LYS A 266 5.89 27.12 18.21
C LYS A 266 6.69 25.81 18.10
N LYS A 267 7.32 25.33 19.19
CA LYS A 267 8.15 24.11 19.15
C LYS A 267 7.34 22.81 19.14
N VAL A 268 6.22 22.74 19.84
CA VAL A 268 5.32 21.57 19.81
C VAL A 268 4.70 21.39 18.42
N MET A 269 4.34 22.51 17.76
CA MET A 269 3.91 22.51 16.35
C MET A 269 5.04 22.05 15.41
N VAL A 270 6.29 22.51 15.61
CA VAL A 270 7.44 22.11 14.78
C VAL A 270 7.80 20.63 14.93
N PHE A 271 7.52 19.99 16.08
CA PHE A 271 7.79 18.56 16.26
C PHE A 271 6.82 17.65 15.50
N LEU A 272 5.59 18.15 15.27
CA LEU A 272 4.53 17.50 14.49
C LEU A 272 4.64 17.80 12.99
N ASP A 273 5.61 18.63 12.58
CA ASP A 273 5.87 19.03 11.18
C ASP A 273 7.13 18.33 10.61
N ASP A 274 7.62 17.30 11.30
CA ASP A 274 8.78 16.49 10.89
C ASP A 274 8.29 15.37 9.96
N GLU A 275 8.43 15.56 8.65
CA GLU A 275 8.00 14.64 7.58
C GLU A 275 8.37 13.18 7.88
N ARG A 276 9.56 12.95 8.45
CA ARG A 276 10.06 11.60 8.76
C ARG A 276 9.23 10.86 9.82
N LYS A 277 8.62 11.59 10.76
CA LYS A 277 7.78 11.00 11.83
C LYS A 277 6.36 10.75 11.36
N ASP A 278 5.80 11.66 10.57
CA ASP A 278 4.49 11.48 9.97
C ASP A 278 4.48 10.30 9.00
N ASP A 279 5.58 10.09 8.26
CA ASP A 279 5.76 8.90 7.42
C ASP A 279 5.84 7.61 8.26
N LEU A 280 6.56 7.59 9.39
CA LEU A 280 6.64 6.39 10.24
C LEU A 280 5.28 6.05 10.89
N LEU A 281 4.54 7.04 11.40
CA LEU A 281 3.18 6.82 11.91
C LEU A 281 2.24 6.32 10.83
N HIS A 282 2.34 6.90 9.65
CA HIS A 282 1.54 6.50 8.51
C HIS A 282 1.81 5.04 8.12
N LEU A 283 3.08 4.61 8.08
CA LEU A 283 3.47 3.21 7.87
C LEU A 283 2.89 2.29 8.96
N ILE A 284 3.00 2.67 10.24
CA ILE A 284 2.40 1.91 11.35
C ILE A 284 0.88 1.73 11.13
N PHE A 285 0.18 2.79 10.74
CA PHE A 285 -1.28 2.70 10.52
C PHE A 285 -1.64 1.84 9.32
N ILE A 286 -0.85 1.84 8.25
CA ILE A 286 -1.02 0.93 7.10
C ILE A 286 -0.87 -0.52 7.55
N GLU A 287 0.17 -0.83 8.31
CA GLU A 287 0.41 -2.20 8.80
C GLU A 287 -0.68 -2.68 9.75
N VAL A 288 -1.13 -1.81 10.66
CA VAL A 288 -2.25 -2.15 11.54
C VAL A 288 -3.54 -2.37 10.74
N LEU A 289 -3.81 -1.55 9.73
CA LEU A 289 -4.97 -1.74 8.85
C LEU A 289 -4.89 -3.07 8.10
N ARG A 290 -3.74 -3.39 7.51
CA ARG A 290 -3.51 -4.66 6.81
C ARG A 290 -3.81 -5.85 7.70
N LEU A 291 -3.27 -5.85 8.92
CA LEU A 291 -3.55 -6.89 9.91
C LEU A 291 -5.04 -6.97 10.27
N GLU A 292 -5.67 -5.84 10.58
CA GLU A 292 -7.10 -5.81 10.92
C GLU A 292 -7.95 -6.39 9.80
N VAL A 293 -7.68 -6.01 8.56
CA VAL A 293 -8.35 -6.54 7.36
C VAL A 293 -8.08 -8.03 7.20
N SER A 294 -6.83 -8.49 7.33
CA SER A 294 -6.51 -9.92 7.21
C SER A 294 -7.22 -10.77 8.25
N TYR A 295 -7.38 -10.26 9.48
CA TYR A 295 -8.06 -10.99 10.55
C TYR A 295 -9.59 -10.98 10.42
N ARG A 296 -10.16 -9.86 9.98
CA ARG A 296 -11.60 -9.59 10.09
C ARG A 296 -12.35 -9.55 8.78
N SER A 297 -11.67 -9.29 7.67
CA SER A 297 -12.35 -9.25 6.38
C SER A 297 -12.67 -10.66 5.90
N PRO A 298 -13.95 -10.98 5.63
CA PRO A 298 -14.35 -12.25 5.04
C PRO A 298 -14.01 -12.34 3.54
N ASN A 299 -13.50 -11.27 2.93
CA ASN A 299 -13.07 -11.24 1.53
C ASN A 299 -11.75 -11.99 1.27
N LEU A 300 -11.08 -12.51 2.31
CA LEU A 300 -9.86 -13.30 2.21
C LEU A 300 -10.15 -14.76 2.60
N PRO A 301 -10.81 -15.55 1.73
CA PRO A 301 -11.18 -16.93 2.07
C PRO A 301 -9.95 -17.84 2.18
N MET A 302 -9.88 -18.60 3.27
CA MET A 302 -8.80 -19.53 3.64
C MET A 302 -8.66 -20.78 2.74
N LYS A 303 -9.48 -20.92 1.69
CA LYS A 303 -9.60 -22.17 0.91
C LYS A 303 -8.46 -22.46 -0.07
N VAL A 304 -7.45 -21.60 -0.15
CA VAL A 304 -6.20 -21.96 -0.78
C VAL A 304 -5.11 -21.62 0.21
N ILE A 305 -4.83 -22.56 1.10
CA ILE A 305 -3.75 -22.49 2.10
C ILE A 305 -2.47 -22.03 1.41
N ASN A 306 -2.16 -22.55 0.22
CA ASN A 306 -1.04 -22.08 -0.58
C ASN A 306 -1.17 -20.62 -1.04
N ASP A 307 -2.33 -20.11 -1.48
CA ASP A 307 -2.45 -18.70 -1.91
C ASP A 307 -2.63 -17.73 -0.75
N VAL A 308 -3.04 -18.15 0.45
CA VAL A 308 -3.07 -17.27 1.63
C VAL A 308 -1.71 -17.20 2.29
N TYR A 309 -0.95 -18.30 2.34
CA TYR A 309 0.47 -18.26 2.68
C TYR A 309 1.26 -17.52 1.61
N TYR A 310 1.01 -17.74 0.32
CA TYR A 310 1.68 -16.98 -0.72
C TYR A 310 1.20 -15.54 -0.75
N SER A 311 -0.07 -15.22 -0.45
CA SER A 311 -0.56 -13.84 -0.50
C SER A 311 -0.24 -13.08 0.79
N MET A 312 -0.29 -13.68 1.99
CA MET A 312 0.20 -13.03 3.22
C MET A 312 1.73 -13.07 3.29
N ALA A 313 2.40 -14.19 3.02
CA ALA A 313 3.87 -14.22 3.00
C ALA A 313 4.44 -13.46 1.81
N SER A 314 3.85 -13.41 0.60
CA SER A 314 4.30 -12.45 -0.45
C SER A 314 3.82 -11.03 -0.16
N HIS A 315 2.73 -10.80 0.57
CA HIS A 315 2.40 -9.43 0.99
C HIS A 315 3.37 -8.94 2.08
N LEU A 316 3.90 -9.82 2.93
CA LEU A 316 4.80 -9.47 4.03
C LEU A 316 6.29 -9.56 3.65
N MET A 317 6.72 -10.64 2.97
CA MET A 317 8.05 -10.77 2.36
C MET A 317 8.28 -9.73 1.27
N ASP A 318 7.23 -9.23 0.64
CA ASP A 318 7.45 -8.28 -0.45
C ASP A 318 7.04 -6.84 -0.14
N ASN A 319 6.33 -6.53 0.96
CA ASN A 319 6.03 -5.13 1.35
C ASN A 319 6.66 -4.71 2.69
N VAL A 320 7.39 -5.61 3.36
CA VAL A 320 8.05 -5.34 4.65
C VAL A 320 9.53 -5.75 4.65
N PHE A 321 10.01 -6.46 3.62
CA PHE A 321 11.43 -6.79 3.42
C PHE A 321 11.96 -6.24 2.11
#